data_AF-A0A383AE31-F1
#
_entry.id   AF-A0A383AE31-F1
#
_cell.length_a   1.000
_cell.length_b   1.000
_cell.length_c   1.000
_cell.angle_alpha   90.00
_cell.angle_beta   90.00
_cell.angle_gamma   90.00
#
_symmetry.space_group_name_H-M   'P 1'
#
loop_
_entity.id
_entity.type
_entity.pdbx_description
1 polymer ?
#
loop_
_entity_poly.entity_id
_entity_poly.type
_entity_poly.pdbx_seq_one_letter_code
_entity_poly.pdbx_strand_id
1 'polypeptide(L)' 'MEPIMTERDKILKSIYNAVDEVNEQLPEGQSLEKSPSTVLLGESGKLESIDLVNILVATEENIEEAFGIPISITD' A
#
# COMPACT_ATOMS: atom_id res chain seq x y z
N MET A 1 -20.62 20.61 -0.22
CA MET A 1 -19.43 20.72 -1.09
C MET A 1 -18.56 19.54 -0.72
N GLU A 2 -18.45 18.55 -1.62
CA GLU A 2 -17.52 17.44 -1.38
C GLU A 2 -16.08 18.00 -1.46
N PRO A 3 -15.18 17.57 -0.57
CA PRO A 3 -13.80 18.03 -0.60
C PRO A 3 -13.16 17.65 -1.94
N ILE A 4 -12.42 18.58 -2.56
CA ILE A 4 -11.62 18.29 -3.75
C ILE A 4 -10.50 17.36 -3.31
N MET A 5 -10.56 16.09 -3.71
CA MET A 5 -9.51 15.12 -3.46
C MET A 5 -8.27 15.50 -4.27
N THR A 6 -7.13 15.69 -3.61
CA THR A 6 -5.86 16.02 -4.28
C THR A 6 -5.23 14.77 -4.92
N GLU A 7 -4.24 14.94 -5.80
CA GLU A 7 -3.46 13.81 -6.33
C GLU A 7 -2.78 13.03 -5.20
N ARG A 8 -2.30 13.73 -4.17
CA ARG A 8 -1.70 13.10 -2.99
C ARG A 8 -2.71 12.23 -2.24
N ASP A 9 -3.94 12.70 -2.06
CA ASP A 9 -4.99 11.92 -1.39
C ASP A 9 -5.37 10.68 -2.20
N LYS A 10 -5.37 10.81 -3.53
CA LYS A 10 -5.61 9.68 -4.44
C LYS A 10 -4.50 8.63 -4.36
N ILE A 11 -3.23 9.06 -4.36
CA ILE A 11 -2.07 8.16 -4.17
C ILE A 11 -2.17 7.47 -2.81
N LEU A 12 -2.45 8.23 -1.75
CA LEU A 12 -2.55 7.67 -0.40
C LEU A 12 -3.69 6.65 -0.31
N LYS A 13 -4.81 6.91 -0.97
CA LYS A 13 -5.92 5.95 -1.07
C LYS A 13 -5.50 4.68 -1.82
N SER A 14 -4.79 4.77 -2.93
CA SER A 14 -4.26 3.60 -3.65
C SER A 14 -3.32 2.76 -2.77
N ILE A 15 -2.44 3.41 -2.00
CA ILE A 15 -1.57 2.71 -1.04
C ILE A 15 -2.39 2.02 0.05
N TYR A 16 -3.43 2.66 0.56
CA TYR A 16 -4.31 2.08 1.58
C TYR A 16 -5.16 0.91 1.08
N ASN A 17 -5.58 0.92 -0.18
CA ASN A 17 -6.22 -0.22 -0.80
C ASN A 17 -5.25 -1.42 -0.88
N ALA A 18 -4.02 -1.19 -1.33
CA ALA A 18 -2.99 -2.23 -1.36
C ALA A 18 -2.70 -2.80 0.05
N VAL A 19 -2.70 -1.95 1.08
CA VAL A 19 -2.59 -2.39 2.47
C VAL A 19 -3.75 -3.31 2.88
N ASP A 20 -4.98 -2.98 2.47
CA ASP A 20 -6.14 -3.81 2.76
C ASP A 20 -6.02 -5.18 2.06
N GLU A 21 -5.63 -5.21 0.78
CA GLU A 21 -5.42 -6.44 0.00
C GLU A 21 -4.35 -7.36 0.60
N VAL A 22 -3.23 -6.79 1.07
CA VAL A 22 -2.18 -7.56 1.73
C VAL A 22 -2.64 -8.06 3.10
N ASN A 23 -3.37 -7.23 3.85
CA ASN A 23 -3.92 -7.64 5.15
C ASN A 23 -4.90 -8.82 5.05
N GLU A 24 -5.64 -8.95 3.96
CA GLU A 24 -6.51 -10.11 3.70
C GLU A 24 -5.73 -11.42 3.49
N GLN A 25 -4.46 -11.32 3.09
CA GLN A 25 -3.59 -12.47 2.82
C GLN A 25 -2.70 -12.83 4.01
N LEU A 26 -2.53 -11.90 4.97
CA LEU A 26 -1.71 -12.12 6.16
C LEU A 26 -2.39 -13.11 7.14
N PRO A 27 -1.60 -13.90 7.88
CA PRO A 27 -2.11 -14.78 8.93
C PRO A 27 -2.88 -14.03 10.03
N GLU A 28 -3.81 -14.72 10.68
CA GLU A 28 -4.51 -14.18 11.84
C GLU A 28 -3.54 -13.67 12.91
N GLY A 29 -3.72 -12.41 13.33
CA GLY A 29 -2.85 -11.73 14.28
C GLY A 29 -1.78 -10.83 13.65
N GLN A 30 -1.61 -10.87 12.33
CA GLN A 30 -0.70 -9.99 11.59
C GLN A 30 -1.51 -9.03 10.71
N SER A 31 -1.23 -7.74 10.82
CA SER A 31 -1.84 -6.71 9.96
C SER A 31 -1.03 -5.42 9.98
N LEU A 32 -0.99 -4.78 8.82
CA LEU A 32 -0.48 -3.44 8.59
C LEU A 32 -1.53 -2.40 8.95
N GLU A 33 -1.10 -1.36 9.66
CA GLU A 33 -1.93 -0.20 9.91
C GLU A 33 -1.91 0.74 8.69
N LYS A 34 -3.08 1.30 8.33
CA LYS A 34 -3.21 2.31 7.28
C LYS A 34 -2.77 3.68 7.78
N SER A 35 -1.47 3.86 7.92
CA SER A 35 -0.84 5.10 8.35
C SER A 35 0.42 5.38 7.54
N PRO A 36 0.69 6.65 7.16
CA PRO A 36 1.95 7.01 6.48
C PRO A 36 3.19 6.79 7.36
N SER A 37 2.98 6.60 8.67
CA SER A 37 4.04 6.33 9.64
C SER A 37 4.21 4.84 9.93
N THR A 38 3.43 3.96 9.30
CA THR A 38 3.56 2.51 9.46
C THR A 38 4.90 2.06 8.92
N VAL A 39 5.69 1.40 9.77
CA VAL A 39 6.96 0.79 9.37
C VAL A 39 6.67 -0.53 8.69
N LEU A 40 7.08 -0.66 7.43
CA LEU A 40 6.86 -1.89 6.64
C LEU A 40 7.98 -2.92 6.86
N LEU A 41 9.24 -2.49 6.90
CA LEU A 41 10.42 -3.35 7.02
C LEU A 41 11.33 -2.91 8.18
N GLY A 42 11.97 -3.88 8.84
CA GLY A 42 12.99 -3.66 9.88
C GLY A 42 12.58 -4.21 11.24
N GLU A 43 13.27 -3.79 12.30
CA GLU A 43 13.12 -4.34 13.66
C GLU A 43 11.71 -4.16 14.25
N SER A 44 10.96 -3.16 13.78
CA SER A 44 9.55 -2.93 14.13
C SER A 44 8.58 -3.19 12.97
N GLY A 45 9.08 -3.68 11.84
CA GLY A 45 8.28 -4.02 10.66
C GLY A 45 7.53 -5.33 10.89
N LYS A 46 6.30 -5.39 10.38
CA LYS A 46 5.47 -6.60 10.46
C LYS A 46 5.60 -7.48 9.23
N LEU A 47 6.33 -7.07 8.19
CA LEU A 47 6.44 -7.81 6.94
C LEU A 47 7.77 -8.54 6.85
N GLU A 48 7.70 -9.77 6.35
CA GLU A 48 8.88 -10.46 5.83
C GLU A 48 9.18 -9.96 4.41
N SER A 49 10.35 -10.29 3.88
CA SER A 49 10.78 -9.82 2.56
C SER A 49 9.80 -10.14 1.42
N ILE A 50 9.06 -11.25 1.51
CA ILE A 50 8.06 -11.63 0.49
C ILE A 50 6.79 -10.78 0.59
N ASP A 51 6.34 -10.47 1.81
CA ASP A 51 5.17 -9.63 2.03
C ASP A 51 5.45 -8.18 1.64
N LEU A 52 6.70 -7.74 1.77
CA LEU A 52 7.16 -6.45 1.28
C LEU A 52 7.02 -6.35 -0.26
N VAL A 53 7.40 -7.39 -0.99
CA VAL A 53 7.22 -7.40 -2.45
C VAL A 53 5.74 -7.35 -2.80
N ASN A 54 4.91 -8.12 -2.09
CA ASN A 54 3.46 -8.13 -2.32
C ASN A 54 2.83 -6.75 -2.12
N ILE A 55 3.19 -6.01 -1.07
CA ILE A 55 2.65 -4.65 -0.86
C ILE A 55 3.13 -3.66 -1.91
N LEU A 56 4.36 -3.80 -2.41
CA LEU A 56 4.88 -2.93 -3.47
C LEU A 56 4.13 -3.18 -4.78
N VAL A 57 3.98 -4.45 -5.19
CA VAL A 57 3.24 -4.81 -6.41
C VAL A 57 1.77 -4.37 -6.32
N ALA A 58 1.08 -4.66 -5.21
CA ALA A 58 -0.30 -4.22 -5.02
C ALA A 58 -0.44 -2.69 -5.05
N THR A 59 0.57 -1.95 -4.55
CA THR A 59 0.59 -0.48 -4.61
C THR A 59 0.74 0.02 -6.05
N GLU A 60 1.63 -0.60 -6.84
CA GLU A 60 1.83 -0.26 -8.25
C GLU A 60 0.55 -0.50 -9.06
N GLU A 61 -0.08 -1.66 -8.89
CA GLU A 61 -1.35 -2.02 -9.55
C GLU A 61 -2.47 -1.04 -9.18
N ASN A 62 -2.64 -0.72 -7.89
CA ASN A 62 -3.65 0.23 -7.43
C ASN A 62 -3.39 1.68 -7.91
N ILE A 63 -2.13 2.06 -8.12
CA ILE A 63 -1.78 3.37 -8.70
C ILE A 63 -2.04 3.35 -10.21
N GLU A 64 -1.67 2.29 -10.91
CA GLU A 64 -1.94 2.14 -12.34
C GLU A 64 -3.45 2.16 -12.63
N GLU A 65 -4.27 1.44 -11.85
CA GLU A 65 -5.73 1.49 -11.99
C GLU A 65 -6.28 2.90 -11.75
N ALA A 66 -5.75 3.59 -10.74
CA ALA A 66 -6.23 4.92 -10.36
C ALA A 66 -5.82 6.00 -11.38
N PHE A 67 -4.63 5.92 -11.97
CA PHE A 67 -4.05 6.99 -12.80
C PHE A 67 -3.91 6.63 -14.29
N GLY A 68 -4.05 5.36 -14.65
CA GLY A 68 -3.83 4.84 -16.01
C GLY A 68 -2.37 4.88 -16.46
N ILE A 69 -1.43 4.96 -15.52
CA ILE A 69 0.00 5.07 -15.78
C ILE A 69 0.72 4.02 -14.94
N PRO A 70 1.47 3.08 -15.55
CA PRO A 70 2.26 2.12 -14.81
C PRO A 70 3.44 2.82 -14.12
N ILE A 71 3.75 2.37 -12.92
CA ILE A 71 4.92 2.79 -12.16
C ILE A 71 5.71 1.56 -11.70
N SER A 72 7.02 1.74 -11.47
CA SER A 72 7.87 0.75 -10.81
C SER A 72 8.53 1.45 -9.63
N ILE A 73 8.32 0.93 -8.43
CA ILE A 73 8.90 1.43 -7.17
C ILE A 73 10.31 0.85 -6.98
N THR A 74 10.58 -0.30 -7.59
CA THR A 74 11.84 -1.04 -7.40
C THR A 74 12.88 -0.84 -8.51
N ASP A 75 12.50 -0.31 -9.68
CA ASP A 75 13.44 0.08 -10.75
C ASP A 75 14.01 1.50 -10.56
#